data_AF-A0A1L8QW30-F1
#
_entry.id   AF-A0A1L8QW30-F1
#
_cell.length_a   1.000
_cell.length_b   1.000
_cell.length_c   1.000
_cell.angle_alpha   90.00
_cell.angle_beta   90.00
_cell.angle_gamma   90.00
#
_symmetry.space_group_name_H-M   'P 1'
#
loop_
_entity.id
_entity.type
_entity.pdbx_description
1 polymer ?
#
loop_
_entity_poly.entity_id
_entity_poly.type
_entity_poly.pdbx_seq_one_letter_code
_entity_poly.pdbx_strand_id
1 'polypeptide(L)'
;MEMMIVLLIISVLVLLFIPNLAQEKDTVLDKGNHAIVESMKTQIELQEFSTGKPVTEEYIKDNLIKGDTKKQDLYNEYIKGK
;
A
#
# COMPACT_ATOMS: atom_id res chain seq x y z
N MET A 1 -7.06 -24.08 40.28
CA MET A 1 -6.12 -24.67 39.31
C MET A 1 -6.67 -24.66 37.89
N GLU A 2 -7.91 -25.09 37.68
CA GLU A 2 -8.55 -25.17 36.35
C GLU A 2 -8.49 -23.85 35.57
N MET A 3 -8.87 -22.73 36.18
CA MET A 3 -8.85 -21.42 35.51
C MET A 3 -7.43 -20.89 35.23
N MET A 4 -6.43 -21.26 36.03
CA MET A 4 -5.05 -20.81 35.84
C MET A 4 -4.40 -21.48 34.63
N ILE A 5 -4.68 -22.78 34.44
CA ILE A 5 -4.21 -23.54 33.27
C ILE A 5 -4.87 -23.02 31.99
N VAL A 6 -6.15 -22.69 32.05
CA VAL A 6 -6.88 -22.10 30.91
C VAL A 6 -6.26 -20.76 30.49
N LEU A 7 -5.94 -19.87 31.44
CA LEU A 7 -5.28 -18.60 31.14
C LEU A 7 -3.86 -18.80 30.59
N LEU A 8 -3.12 -19.78 31.10
CA LEU A 8 -1.80 -20.14 30.58
C LEU A 8 -1.86 -20.60 29.12
N ILE A 9 -2.82 -21.47 28.79
CA ILE A 9 -3.00 -21.98 27.42
C ILE A 9 -3.39 -20.84 26.46
N ILE A 10 -4.34 -19.98 26.84
CA ILE A 10 -4.74 -18.84 26.00
C ILE A 10 -3.59 -17.86 25.78
N SER A 11 -2.77 -17.60 26.81
CA SER A 11 -1.58 -16.75 26.70
C SER A 11 -0.57 -17.29 25.69
N VAL A 12 -0.27 -18.59 25.73
CA VAL A 12 0.64 -19.23 24.76
C VAL A 12 0.05 -19.21 23.35
N LEU A 13 -1.25 -19.47 23.18
CA LEU A 13 -1.92 -19.39 21.89
C LEU A 13 -1.83 -17.98 21.28
N VAL A 14 -2.13 -16.94 22.05
CA VAL A 14 -2.04 -15.54 21.59
C VAL A 14 -0.61 -15.18 21.17
N LEU A 15 0.40 -15.61 21.93
CA LEU A 15 1.81 -15.38 21.58
C LEU A 15 2.24 -16.06 20.28
N LEU A 16 1.63 -17.20 19.90
CA LEU A 16 1.87 -17.85 18.62
C LEU A 16 1.14 -17.17 17.45
N PHE A 17 -0.03 -16.55 17.69
CA PHE A 17 -0.80 -15.86 16.65
C PHE A 17 -0.29 -14.45 16.33
N ILE A 18 0.15 -13.68 17.33
CA ILE A 18 0.67 -12.30 17.12
C ILE A 18 1.77 -12.21 16.05
N PRO A 19 2.86 -13.02 16.07
CA PRO A 19 3.91 -12.94 15.06
C PRO A 19 3.41 -13.34 13.66
N ASN A 20 2.41 -14.22 13.58
CA ASN A 20 1.79 -14.62 12.32
C ASN A 20 0.91 -13.48 11.75
N LEU A 21 0.20 -12.73 12.60
CA LEU A 21 -0.63 -11.58 12.19
C LEU A 21 0.21 -10.35 11.80
N ALA A 22 1.35 -10.11 12.45
CA ALA A 22 2.20 -8.95 12.15
C ALA A 22 2.77 -9.02 10.72
N GLN A 23 3.25 -10.19 10.30
CA GLN A 23 3.83 -10.39 8.96
C GLN A 23 2.81 -10.23 7.82
N GLU A 24 1.56 -10.62 8.04
CA GLU A 24 0.51 -10.43 7.03
C GLU A 24 0.13 -8.96 6.86
N LYS A 25 0.17 -8.15 7.93
CA LYS A 25 -0.11 -6.72 7.82
C LYS A 25 0.87 -6.00 6.91
N ASP A 26 2.17 -6.26 7.06
CA ASP A 26 3.20 -5.64 6.23
C ASP A 26 3.05 -6.06 4.76
N THR A 27 2.81 -7.35 4.52
CA THR A 27 2.57 -7.88 3.17
C THR A 27 1.33 -7.27 2.51
N VAL A 28 0.25 -7.07 3.27
CA VAL A 28 -0.99 -6.45 2.76
C VAL A 28 -0.79 -4.96 2.50
N LEU A 29 -0.02 -4.26 3.33
CA LEU A 29 0.31 -2.85 3.12
C LEU A 29 1.14 -2.66 1.84
N ASP A 30 2.14 -3.51 1.60
CA ASP A 30 2.96 -3.46 0.39
C ASP A 30 2.17 -3.77 -0.88
N LYS A 31 1.32 -4.82 -0.85
CA LYS A 31 0.42 -5.13 -1.97
C LYS A 31 -0.55 -3.97 -2.23
N GLY A 32 -1.06 -3.33 -1.18
CA GLY A 32 -1.91 -2.16 -1.30
C GLY A 32 -1.19 -0.96 -1.92
N ASN A 33 0.05 -0.69 -1.50
CA ASN A 33 0.89 0.37 -2.05
C ASN A 33 1.18 0.11 -3.55
N HIS A 34 1.50 -1.13 -3.90
CA HIS A 34 1.74 -1.52 -5.28
C HIS A 34 0.50 -1.33 -6.16
N ALA A 35 -0.69 -1.71 -5.67
CA ALA A 35 -1.94 -1.52 -6.42
C ALA A 35 -2.25 -0.02 -6.66
N ILE A 36 -1.94 0.86 -5.71
CA ILE A 36 -2.08 2.31 -5.88
C ILE A 36 -1.13 2.81 -6.98
N VAL A 37 0.14 2.39 -6.95
CA VAL A 37 1.12 2.75 -7.99
C VAL A 37 0.68 2.26 -9.36
N GLU A 38 0.21 1.02 -9.47
CA GLU A 38 -0.24 0.43 -10.73
C GLU A 38 -1.48 1.15 -11.30
N SER A 39 -2.42 1.52 -10.43
CA SER A 39 -3.57 2.32 -10.84
C SER A 39 -3.17 3.70 -11.37
N MET A 40 -2.17 4.35 -10.76
CA MET A 40 -1.65 5.63 -11.26
C MET A 40 -0.96 5.47 -12.61
N LYS A 41 -0.14 4.42 -12.80
CA LYS A 41 0.48 4.12 -14.10
C LYS A 41 -0.56 3.86 -15.18
N THR A 42 -1.58 3.07 -14.88
CA THR A 42 -2.69 2.80 -15.82
C THR A 42 -3.39 4.10 -16.23
N GLN A 43 -3.60 5.02 -15.29
CA GLN A 43 -4.21 6.33 -15.59
C GLN A 43 -3.30 7.21 -16.45
N ILE A 44 -1.99 7.19 -16.20
CA ILE A 44 -0.99 7.86 -17.03
C ILE A 44 -1.02 7.27 -18.44
N GLU A 45 -0.85 5.95 -18.59
CA GLU A 45 -0.85 5.26 -19.88
C GLU A 45 -2.13 5.50 -20.67
N LEU A 46 -3.30 5.45 -20.02
CA LEU A 46 -4.58 5.71 -20.66
C LEU A 46 -4.68 7.16 -21.16
N GLN A 47 -4.16 8.11 -20.39
CA GLN A 47 -4.14 9.52 -20.78
C GLN A 47 -3.16 9.76 -21.94
N GLU A 48 -2.00 9.13 -21.91
CA GLU A 48 -1.03 9.19 -23.02
C GLU A 48 -1.59 8.56 -24.29
N PHE A 49 -2.26 7.42 -24.17
CA PHE A 49 -2.94 6.75 -25.27
C PHE A 49 -4.06 7.62 -25.86
N SER A 50 -4.87 8.25 -24.99
CA SER A 50 -6.02 9.06 -25.42
C SER A 50 -5.59 10.38 -26.06
N THR A 51 -4.52 11.01 -25.57
CA THR A 51 -4.06 12.32 -26.04
C THR A 51 -2.92 12.25 -27.06
N GLY A 52 -2.29 11.08 -27.20
CA GLY A 52 -1.11 10.86 -28.03
C GLY A 52 0.13 11.63 -27.56
N LYS A 53 0.12 12.16 -26.34
CA LYS A 53 1.18 12.98 -25.76
C LYS A 53 1.57 12.45 -24.38
N PRO A 54 2.86 12.54 -24.02
CA PRO A 54 3.30 12.17 -22.69
C PRO A 54 2.60 13.01 -21.63
N VAL A 55 2.27 12.39 -20.50
CA VAL A 55 1.61 13.07 -19.39
C VAL A 55 2.59 14.04 -18.71
N THR A 56 2.14 15.26 -18.43
CA THR A 56 2.96 16.27 -17.74
C THR A 56 2.96 16.05 -16.23
N GLU A 57 4.05 16.43 -15.56
CA GLU A 57 4.12 16.42 -14.10
C GLU A 57 2.99 17.22 -13.43
N GLU A 58 2.52 18.27 -14.09
CA GLU A 58 1.41 19.11 -13.61
C GLU A 58 0.07 18.36 -13.63
N TYR A 59 -0.19 17.57 -14.67
CA TYR A 59 -1.37 16.70 -14.71
C TYR A 59 -1.34 15.68 -13.58
N ILE A 60 -0.19 15.06 -13.32
CA ILE A 60 -0.05 14.08 -12.23
C ILE A 60 -0.29 14.75 -10.88
N LYS A 61 0.34 15.92 -10.64
CA LYS A 61 0.18 16.70 -9.41
C LYS A 61 -1.27 17.12 -9.15
N ASP A 62 -1.99 17.53 -10.19
CA ASP A 62 -3.33 18.07 -10.04
C ASP A 62 -4.44 17.00 -10.04
N ASN A 63 -4.24 15.89 -10.77
CA ASN A 63 -5.29 14.87 -10.98
C ASN A 63 -5.04 13.54 -10.26
N LEU A 64 -3.78 13.15 -10.01
CA LEU A 64 -3.46 11.81 -9.50
C LEU A 64 -3.05 11.82 -8.02
N ILE A 65 -2.31 12.83 -7.56
CA ILE A 65 -1.70 12.86 -6.21
C ILE A 65 -2.17 14.02 -5.32
N LYS A 66 -3.04 14.90 -5.84
CA LYS A 66 -3.50 16.09 -5.11
C LYS A 66 -4.21 15.74 -3.80
N GLY A 67 -3.72 16.31 -2.70
CA GLY A 67 -4.33 16.13 -1.38
C GLY A 67 -4.11 14.76 -0.73
N ASP A 68 -3.43 13.83 -1.40
CA ASP A 68 -3.12 12.51 -0.88
C ASP A 68 -1.61 12.37 -0.67
N THR A 69 -1.17 12.50 0.59
CA THR A 69 0.24 12.42 0.96
C THR A 69 0.82 11.04 0.66
N LYS A 70 0.04 9.98 0.84
CA LYS A 70 0.48 8.61 0.56
C LYS A 70 0.74 8.40 -0.93
N LYS A 71 -0.12 8.92 -1.80
CA LYS A 71 0.10 8.88 -3.26
C LYS A 71 1.30 9.73 -3.69
N GLN A 72 1.53 10.87 -3.04
CA GLN A 72 2.72 11.71 -3.30
C GLN A 72 4.01 10.97 -2.97
N ASP A 73 4.08 10.31 -1.81
CA ASP A 73 5.25 9.53 -1.39
C ASP A 73 5.49 8.37 -2.37
N LEU A 74 4.44 7.60 -2.69
CA LEU A 74 4.53 6.49 -3.64
C LEU A 74 4.89 6.93 -5.06
N TYR A 75 4.39 8.09 -5.52
CA TYR A 75 4.77 8.65 -6.81
C TYR A 75 6.26 9.03 -6.84
N ASN A 76 6.74 9.69 -5.79
CA ASN A 76 8.15 10.09 -5.71
C ASN A 76 9.09 8.88 -5.65
N GLU A 77 8.71 7.84 -4.91
CA GLU A 77 9.50 6.63 -4.71
C GLU A 77 9.50 5.70 -5.94
N TYR A 78 8.33 5.46 -6.56
CA TYR A 78 8.18 4.41 -7.59
C TYR A 78 8.07 4.91 -9.02
N ILE A 79 7.72 6.18 -9.24
CA ILE A 79 7.45 6.73 -10.58
C ILE A 79 8.45 7.84 -10.94
N LYS A 80 8.72 8.79 -10.06
CA LYS A 80 9.64 9.92 -10.33
C LYS A 80 11.13 9.56 -10.21
N GLY A 81 11.45 8.57 -9.38
CA GLY A 81 12.82 8.13 -9.12
C GLY A 81 13.45 7.23 -10.20
N LYS A 82 12.72 6.92 -11.28
CA LYS A 82 13.20 6.17 -12.45
C LYS A 82 13.33 7.11 -13.65
#